data_AF-A0ABD0R8E9-F1
#
_entry.id   AF-A0ABD0R8E9-F1
#
_cell.length_a   1.000
_cell.length_b   1.000
_cell.length_c   1.000
_cell.angle_alpha   90.00
_cell.angle_beta   90.00
_cell.angle_gamma   90.00
#
_symmetry.space_group_name_H-M   'P 1'
#
loop_
_entity.id
_entity.type
_entity.pdbx_description
1 polymer ?
#
loop_
_entity_poly.entity_id
_entity_poly.type
_entity_poly.pdbx_seq_one_letter_code
_entity_poly.pdbx_strand_id
1 'polypeptide(L)' 'VVPVDISVKKILGNIVLVKLEKEEIVLNDHWYCTRISVTTPSGDSVEFPCYRWIANEKEVVFRDGK' A
#
# COMPACT_ATOMS: atom_id res chain seq x y z
N VAL A 1 3.35 -11.31 7.40
CA VAL A 1 2.93 -10.59 6.18
C VAL A 1 3.56 -11.30 5.01
N VAL A 2 2.78 -11.69 4.01
CA VAL A 2 3.31 -12.34 2.81
C VAL A 2 3.53 -11.25 1.75
N PRO A 3 4.73 -11.14 1.15
CA PRO A 3 4.96 -10.18 0.08
C PRO A 3 4.14 -10.56 -1.16
N VAL A 4 3.72 -9.56 -1.91
CA VAL A 4 3.03 -9.74 -3.19
C VAL A 4 3.92 -9.19 -4.29
N ASP A 5 4.24 -10.02 -5.26
CA ASP A 5 5.00 -9.61 -6.44
C ASP A 5 4.05 -8.97 -7.46
N ILE A 6 4.38 -7.75 -7.90
CA ILE A 6 3.58 -6.96 -8.83
C ILE A 6 4.40 -6.62 -10.06
N SER A 7 3.92 -7.05 -11.23
CA SER A 7 4.50 -6.68 -12.53
C SER A 7 3.79 -5.46 -13.10
N VAL A 8 4.54 -4.43 -13.49
CA VAL A 8 4.01 -3.19 -14.06
C VAL A 8 4.30 -3.10 -15.56
N LYS A 9 3.37 -2.55 -16.34
CA LYS A 9 3.48 -2.45 -17.81
C LYS A 9 4.40 -1.31 -18.29
N LYS A 10 4.80 -0.40 -17.40
CA LYS A 10 5.63 0.77 -17.71
C LYS A 10 6.51 1.13 -16.52
N ILE A 11 7.62 1.81 -16.81
CA ILE A 11 8.50 2.38 -15.78
C ILE A 11 7.73 3.49 -15.06
N LEU A 12 7.61 3.38 -13.74
CA LEU A 12 6.89 4.34 -12.90
C LEU A 12 7.77 5.48 -12.39
N GLY A 13 9.09 5.35 -12.49
CA GLY A 13 10.04 6.27 -11.86
C GLY A 13 10.05 6.09 -10.35
N ASN A 14 10.25 7.18 -9.61
CA ASN A 14 10.24 7.15 -8.15
C ASN A 14 8.82 6.92 -7.64
N ILE A 15 8.65 5.92 -6.77
CA ILE A 15 7.38 5.64 -6.12
C ILE A 15 7.17 6.65 -5.01
N VAL A 16 6.14 7.50 -5.16
CA VAL A 16 5.84 8.62 -4.25
C VAL A 16 4.55 8.43 -3.46
N LEU A 17 3.68 7.53 -3.92
CA LEU A 17 2.35 7.30 -3.36
C LEU A 17 1.99 5.83 -3.47
N VAL A 18 1.30 5.33 -2.46
CA VAL A 18 0.60 4.05 -2.52
C VAL A 18 -0.88 4.29 -2.28
N LYS A 19 -1.71 3.79 -3.20
CA LYS A 19 -3.16 3.79 -3.07
C LYS A 19 -3.61 2.38 -2.68
N LEU A 20 -4.36 2.28 -1.58
CA LEU A 20 -4.98 1.05 -1.12
C LEU A 20 -6.50 1.20 -1.19
N GLU A 21 -7.15 0.24 -1.81
CA GLU A 21 -8.61 0.11 -1.89
C GLU A 21 -8.96 -1.27 -1.36
N LYS A 22 -9.91 -1.31 -0.42
CA LYS A 22 -10.40 -2.54 0.17
C LYS A 22 -11.77 -2.83 -0.44
N GLU A 23 -11.90 -3.98 -1.08
CA GLU A 23 -13.21 -4.44 -1.54
C GLU A 23 -14.08 -4.81 -0.33
N GLU A 24 -15.33 -4.33 -0.31
CA GLU A 24 -16.30 -4.63 0.75
C GLU A 24 -16.88 -6.04 0.54
N ILE A 25 -16.16 -7.06 1.00
CA ILE A 25 -16.57 -8.46 0.82
C ILE A 25 -17.46 -8.95 1.98
N VAL A 26 -17.21 -8.51 3.21
CA VAL A 26 -17.96 -8.96 4.40
C VAL A 26 -18.17 -7.84 5.43
N LEU A 27 -19.24 -7.98 6.23
CA LEU A 27 -19.55 -7.07 7.34
C LEU A 27 -18.46 -7.19 8.45
N ASN A 28 -17.90 -6.05 8.89
CA ASN A 28 -16.89 -5.92 9.96
C ASN A 28 -15.46 -6.43 9.66
N ASP A 29 -15.01 -6.47 8.41
CA ASP A 29 -13.62 -6.83 8.08
C ASP A 29 -12.69 -5.60 8.05
N HIS A 30 -12.44 -5.01 9.22
CA HIS A 30 -11.53 -3.86 9.34
C HIS A 30 -10.07 -4.31 9.33
N TRP A 31 -9.23 -3.62 8.57
CA TRP A 31 -7.79 -3.89 8.50
C TRP A 31 -7.02 -2.84 9.27
N TYR A 32 -6.17 -3.26 10.20
CA TYR A 32 -5.19 -2.35 10.79
C TYR A 32 -3.92 -2.34 9.91
N CYS A 33 -3.73 -1.27 9.12
CA CYS A 33 -2.49 -1.08 8.36
C CYS A 33 -1.43 -0.43 9.24
N THR A 34 -0.28 -1.10 9.41
CA THR A 34 0.89 -0.53 10.10
C THR A 34 1.74 0.28 9.12
N ARG A 35 2.18 -0.35 8.03
CA ARG A 35 2.94 0.26 6.93
C ARG A 35 2.79 -0.55 5.66
N ILE A 36 3.08 0.07 4.53
CA ILE A 36 3.29 -0.59 3.25
C ILE A 36 4.75 -0.34 2.84
N SER A 37 5.47 -1.40 2.48
CA SER A 37 6.85 -1.29 1.98
C SER A 37 6.87 -1.73 0.53
N VAL A 38 7.40 -0.89 -0.35
CA VAL A 38 7.54 -1.17 -1.78
C VAL A 38 9.02 -1.36 -2.07
N THR A 39 9.38 -2.52 -2.61
CA THR A 39 10.74 -2.80 -3.10
C THR A 39 10.75 -2.72 -4.62
N THR A 40 11.57 -1.83 -5.17
CA THR A 40 11.72 -1.68 -6.62
C THR A 40 12.54 -2.84 -7.21
N PRO A 41 12.49 -3.04 -8.54
CA PRO A 41 13.36 -4.01 -9.21
C PRO A 41 14.86 -3.72 -9.03
N SER A 42 15.25 -2.47 -8.74
CA SER A 42 16.63 -2.10 -8.41
C SER A 42 17.05 -2.51 -6.99
N GLY A 43 16.11 -2.97 -6.16
CA GLY A 43 16.34 -3.34 -4.76
C GLY A 43 16.14 -2.20 -3.77
N ASP A 44 15.79 -1.00 -4.23
CA ASP A 44 15.49 0.13 -3.36
C ASP A 44 14.14 -0.10 -2.65
N SER A 45 14.08 0.21 -1.36
CA SER A 45 12.84 0.06 -0.57
C SER A 45 12.35 1.43 -0.08
N VAL A 46 11.05 1.67 -0.24
CA VAL A 46 10.36 2.87 0.25
C VAL A 46 9.23 2.45 1.18
N GLU A 47 9.17 3.08 2.35
CA GLU A 47 8.13 2.82 3.35
C GLU A 47 7.06 3.91 3.36
N PHE A 48 5.81 3.46 3.41
CA PHE A 48 4.59 4.25 3.46
C PHE A 48 3.89 3.95 4.79
N PRO A 49 4.12 4.76 5.85
CA PRO A 49 3.50 4.53 7.15
C PRO A 49 1.99 4.74 7.10
N CYS A 50 1.23 3.79 7.66
CA CYS A 50 -0.24 3.84 7.73
C CYS A 50 -0.72 4.19 9.15
N TYR A 51 -0.32 3.36 10.12
CA TYR A 51 -0.73 3.34 11.53
C TYR A 51 -2.23 3.63 11.81
N ARG A 52 -3.12 3.09 10.98
CA ARG A 52 -4.57 3.35 11.07
C ARG A 52 -5.42 2.14 10.71
N TRP A 53 -6.66 2.15 11.21
CA TRP A 53 -7.71 1.26 10.74
C TRP A 53 -8.22 1.71 9.36
N ILE A 54 -8.49 0.72 8.52
CA ILE A 54 -9.11 0.82 7.20
C ILE A 54 -10.36 -0.05 7.26
N ALA A 55 -11.52 0.57 7.21
CA ALA A 55 -12.81 -0.08 7.37
C ALA A 55 -13.60 -0.06 6.05
N ASN A 56 -14.20 1.09 5.73
CA ASN A 56 -15.11 1.27 4.60
C ASN A 56 -14.61 2.40 3.66
N GLU A 57 -13.34 2.76 3.76
CA GLU A 57 -12.75 3.72 2.84
C GLU A 57 -12.65 3.10 1.45
N LYS A 58 -13.32 3.71 0.47
CA LYS A 58 -13.16 3.38 -0.95
C LYS A 58 -11.70 3.48 -1.40
N GLU A 59 -10.96 4.41 -0.79
CA GLU A 59 -9.58 4.67 -1.16
C GLU A 59 -8.84 5.29 0.01
N VAL A 60 -7.64 4.79 0.29
CA VAL A 60 -6.68 5.44 1.19
C VAL A 60 -5.36 5.63 0.44
N VAL A 61 -4.83 6.86 0.49
CA VAL A 61 -3.57 7.23 -0.15
C VAL A 61 -2.52 7.48 0.92
N PHE A 62 -1.38 6.79 0.80
CA PHE A 62 -0.22 6.93 1.67
C PHE A 62 0.91 7.61 0.93
N ARG A 63 1.57 8.55 1.62
CA ARG A 63 2.82 9.20 1.20
C ARG A 63 4.00 8.54 1.88
N ASP A 64 5.18 8.67 1.30
CA ASP A 64 6.42 8.22 1.95
C ASP A 64 6.64 9.01 3.25
N GLY A 65 7.26 8.36 4.23
CA GLY A 65 7.47 8.94 5.56
C GLY A 65 8.66 9.92 5.67
N LYS A 66 9.18 10.42 4.54
CA LYS A 66 10.31 11.36 4.50
C LYS A 66 9.89 12.81 4.64
#